data_AF-A0A820TSA9-F1
#
_entry.id   AF-A0A820TSA9-F1
#
_cell.length_a   1.000
_cell.length_b   1.000
_cell.length_c   1.000
_cell.angle_alpha   90.00
_cell.angle_beta   90.00
_cell.angle_gamma   90.00
#
_symmetry.space_group_name_H-M   'P 1'
#
loop_
_entity.id
_entity.type
_entity.pdbx_description
1 polymer ?
#
loop_
_entity_poly.entity_id
_entity_poly.type
_entity_poly.pdbx_seq_one_letter_code
_entity_poly.pdbx_strand_id
1 'polypeptide(L)'
;LHVTTSYDTTFLDAKQWKQLILCFMPNLRIFDIHHNGIIRNNQLNSSFWNEKQWFLIHQHNWQEKADGGIFYSKDSYRRKDYTFYWQANE
;
A
#
# COMPACT_ATOMS: atom_id res chain seq x y z
N LEU A 1 6.79 -0.37 -7.25
CA LEU A 1 5.87 -1.51 -7.52
C LEU A 1 4.73 -0.94 -8.35
N HIS A 2 4.44 -1.54 -9.50
CA HIS A 2 3.31 -1.15 -10.36
C HIS A 2 2.27 -2.26 -10.31
N VAL A 3 1.01 -1.91 -10.06
CA VAL A 3 -0.10 -2.86 -10.01
C VAL A 3 -1.16 -2.43 -11.00
N THR A 4 -1.52 -3.32 -11.91
CA THR A 4 -2.65 -3.12 -12.82
C THR A 4 -3.76 -4.11 -12.45
N THR A 5 -4.97 -3.62 -12.23
CA THR A 5 -6.13 -4.48 -11.94
C THR A 5 -7.34 -4.06 -12.78
N SER A 6 -8.29 -4.97 -12.97
CA SER A 6 -9.52 -4.73 -13.73
C SER A 6 -10.68 -5.31 -12.96
N TYR A 7 -11.62 -4.47 -12.52
CA TYR A 7 -12.80 -4.87 -11.73
C TYR A 7 -12.52 -5.63 -10.41
N ASP A 8 -11.27 -5.94 -10.10
CA ASP A 8 -10.85 -6.53 -8.85
C ASP A 8 -10.62 -5.44 -7.81
N THR A 9 -11.34 -5.52 -6.70
CA THR A 9 -11.25 -4.57 -5.58
C THR A 9 -10.38 -5.07 -4.44
N THR A 10 -9.74 -6.24 -4.56
CA THR A 10 -8.86 -6.81 -3.53
C THR A 10 -7.65 -5.91 -3.24
N PHE A 11 -7.21 -5.09 -4.20
CA PHE A 11 -6.17 -4.08 -3.97
C PHE A 11 -6.60 -2.99 -2.97
N LEU A 12 -7.88 -2.89 -2.61
CA LEU A 12 -8.34 -1.99 -1.54
C LEU A 12 -8.17 -2.62 -0.15
N ASP A 13 -7.88 -3.92 -0.07
CA ASP A 13 -7.64 -4.61 1.20
C ASP A 13 -6.28 -4.19 1.78
N ALA A 14 -6.33 -3.18 2.64
CA ALA A 14 -5.16 -2.68 3.35
C ALA A 14 -4.44 -3.75 4.18
N LYS A 15 -5.13 -4.81 4.64
CA LYS A 15 -4.51 -5.89 5.41
C LYS A 15 -3.60 -6.74 4.52
N GLN A 16 -4.02 -7.02 3.28
CA GLN A 16 -3.19 -7.73 2.30
C GLN A 16 -1.97 -6.90 1.93
N TRP A 17 -2.15 -5.60 1.66
CA TRP A 17 -1.03 -4.68 1.41
C TRP A 17 -0.04 -4.63 2.56
N LYS A 18 -0.54 -4.55 3.79
CA LYS A 18 0.28 -4.57 5.00
C LYS A 18 1.15 -5.82 5.07
N GLN A 19 0.56 -7.00 4.85
CA GLN A 19 1.29 -8.28 4.89
C GLN A 19 2.32 -8.36 3.76
N LEU A 20 1.94 -7.99 2.54
CA LEU A 20 2.83 -8.03 1.37
C LEU A 20 4.05 -7.12 1.55
N ILE A 21 3.83 -5.87 1.99
CA ILE A 21 4.90 -4.91 2.26
C ILE A 21 5.79 -5.39 3.42
N LEU A 22 5.19 -5.88 4.51
CA LEU A 22 5.93 -6.40 5.66
C LEU A 22 6.83 -7.59 5.33
N CYS A 23 6.33 -8.54 4.54
CA CYS A 23 7.02 -9.79 4.27
C CYS A 23 8.07 -9.64 3.16
N PHE A 24 7.76 -8.87 2.12
CA PHE A 24 8.55 -8.91 0.88
C PHE A 24 9.18 -7.57 0.48
N MET A 25 8.63 -6.43 0.94
CA MET A 25 9.09 -5.11 0.49
C MET A 25 9.18 -4.10 1.66
N PRO A 26 9.93 -4.37 2.73
CA PRO A 26 9.97 -3.51 3.92
C PRO A 26 10.56 -2.11 3.67
N ASN A 27 11.19 -1.90 2.52
CA ASN A 27 11.72 -0.60 2.10
C ASN A 27 10.86 0.09 1.04
N LEU A 28 9.67 -0.44 0.71
CA LEU A 28 8.76 0.18 -0.24
C LEU A 28 8.34 1.57 0.26
N ARG A 29 8.50 2.57 -0.61
CA ARG A 29 8.14 3.96 -0.36
C ARG A 29 7.15 4.51 -1.36
N ILE A 30 7.13 3.94 -2.57
CA ILE A 30 6.30 4.39 -3.68
C ILE A 30 5.80 3.15 -4.41
N PHE A 31 4.51 3.13 -4.68
CA PHE A 31 3.91 2.20 -5.62
C PHE A 31 2.72 2.87 -6.29
N ASP A 32 2.39 2.39 -7.47
CA ASP A 32 1.30 2.92 -8.27
C ASP A 32 0.33 1.82 -8.65
N ILE A 33 -0.96 2.18 -8.64
CA ILE A 33 -2.07 1.30 -8.99
C ILE A 33 -2.80 1.92 -10.16
N HIS A 34 -3.01 1.12 -11.20
CA HIS A 34 -3.88 1.44 -12.31
C HIS A 34 -5.06 0.47 -12.28
N HIS A 35 -6.27 0.99 -12.07
CA HIS A 35 -7.48 0.19 -12.00
C HIS A 35 -8.44 0.58 -13.13
N ASN A 36 -8.84 -0.41 -13.92
CA ASN A 36 -9.94 -0.25 -14.86
C ASN A 36 -11.27 -0.36 -14.11
N GLY A 37 -11.72 0.76 -13.54
CA GLY A 37 -12.92 0.89 -12.70
C GLY A 37 -12.87 2.14 -11.82
N ILE A 38 -14.00 2.52 -11.22
CA ILE A 38 -14.08 3.72 -10.36
C ILE A 38 -13.68 3.37 -8.92
N ILE A 39 -12.63 4.01 -8.42
CA ILE A 39 -12.17 3.93 -7.03
C ILE A 39 -12.87 5.01 -6.21
N ARG A 40 -13.61 4.61 -5.16
CA ARG A 40 -14.19 5.58 -4.23
C ARG A 40 -13.19 5.88 -3.12
N ASN A 41 -12.82 7.15 -2.99
CA ASN A 41 -11.80 7.63 -2.04
C ASN A 41 -12.03 7.16 -0.58
N ASN A 42 -13.29 6.92 -0.18
CA ASN A 42 -13.66 6.44 1.16
C ASN A 42 -13.14 5.02 1.47
N GLN A 43 -12.69 4.25 0.48
CA GLN A 43 -12.19 2.88 0.67
C GLN A 43 -10.74 2.83 1.17
N LEU A 44 -10.02 3.96 1.18
CA LEU A 44 -8.61 4.04 1.55
C LEU A 44 -8.37 4.68 2.93
N ASN A 45 -9.40 4.73 3.78
CA ASN A 45 -9.32 5.29 5.14
C ASN A 45 -8.88 4.30 6.22
N SER A 46 -8.25 3.18 5.85
CA SER A 46 -7.79 2.22 6.86
C SER A 46 -6.71 2.80 7.76
N SER A 47 -6.66 2.37 9.03
CA SER A 47 -5.62 2.82 9.97
C SER A 47 -4.20 2.55 9.46
N PHE A 48 -4.02 1.52 8.63
CA PHE A 48 -2.74 1.18 8.02
C PHE A 48 -2.16 2.31 7.16
N TRP A 49 -2.97 2.92 6.29
CA TRP A 49 -2.51 4.02 5.42
C TRP A 49 -2.18 5.25 6.25
N ASN A 50 -3.01 5.55 7.26
CA ASN A 50 -2.86 6.71 8.14
C ASN A 50 -1.64 6.60 9.07
N GLU A 51 -1.46 5.47 9.76
CA GLU A 51 -0.34 5.21 10.69
C GLU A 51 1.03 5.34 10.04
N LYS A 52 1.09 5.11 8.72
CA LYS A 52 2.32 5.11 7.94
C LYS A 52 2.40 6.27 6.97
N GLN A 53 1.51 7.25 7.13
CA GLN A 53 1.49 8.47 6.32
C GLN A 53 1.58 8.16 4.83
N TRP A 54 0.85 7.15 4.37
CA TRP A 54 0.70 6.88 2.95
C TRP A 54 -0.28 7.89 2.38
N PHE A 55 0.18 8.65 1.40
CA PHE A 55 -0.60 9.62 0.69
C PHE A 55 -0.96 9.05 -0.68
N LEU A 56 -2.23 9.20 -1.06
CA LEU A 56 -2.71 8.90 -2.40
C LEU A 56 -2.74 10.17 -3.23
N ILE A 57 -2.07 10.14 -4.37
CA ILE A 57 -2.31 11.08 -5.47
C ILE A 57 -3.19 10.34 -6.47
N HIS A 58 -4.47 10.71 -6.49
CA HIS A 58 -5.46 10.08 -7.36
C HIS A 58 -5.57 10.85 -8.68
N GLN A 59 -5.59 10.12 -9.78
CA GLN A 59 -5.87 10.64 -11.11
C GLN A 59 -7.02 9.82 -11.71
N HIS A 60 -8.15 10.47 -11.93
CA HIS A 60 -9.33 9.87 -12.59
C HIS A 60 -9.31 10.26 -14.06
N ASN A 61 -9.24 9.28 -14.97
CA ASN A 61 -9.43 9.54 -16.40
C ASN A 61 -10.89 9.22 -16.80
N TRP A 62 -11.71 10.26 -16.88
CA TRP A 62 -13.16 10.15 -17.16
C TRP A 62 -13.43 9.57 -18.55
N GLN A 63 -12.51 9.75 -19.50
CA GLN A 63 -12.64 9.24 -20.87
C GLN A 63 -12.39 7.73 -20.96
N GLU A 64 -11.47 7.22 -20.15
CA GLU A 64 -11.08 5.80 -20.16
C GLU A 64 -11.79 4.97 -19.09
N LYS A 65 -12.61 5.61 -18.23
CA LYS A 65 -13.20 5.00 -17.01
C LYS A 65 -12.14 4.31 -16.13
N ALA A 66 -10.92 4.83 -16.19
CA ALA A 66 -9.76 4.26 -15.53
C ALA A 66 -9.31 5.18 -14.41
N ASP A 67 -9.07 4.58 -13.24
CA ASP A 67 -8.61 5.25 -12.05
C ASP A 67 -7.19 4.83 -11.73
N GLY A 68 -6.30 5.82 -11.74
CA GLY A 68 -4.93 5.71 -11.32
C GLY A 68 -4.73 6.28 -9.93
N GLY A 69 -3.76 5.73 -9.21
CA GLY A 69 -3.35 6.22 -7.91
C GLY A 69 -1.87 5.97 -7.67
N ILE A 70 -1.11 7.01 -7.38
CA ILE A 70 0.24 6.86 -6.84
C ILE A 70 0.14 6.92 -5.32
N PHE A 71 0.56 5.85 -4.66
CA PHE A 71 0.73 5.80 -3.22
C PHE A 71 2.19 6.06 -2.89
N TYR A 72 2.43 7.01 -1.99
CA TYR A 72 3.77 7.24 -1.47
C TYR A 72 3.75 7.47 0.03
N SER A 73 4.81 7.03 0.71
CA SER A 73 5.09 7.37 2.10
C SER A 73 6.44 8.06 2.20
N LYS A 74 6.52 9.07 3.07
CA LYS A 74 7.78 9.74 3.40
C LYS A 74 8.71 8.82 4.18
N ASP A 75 8.15 7.84 4.89
CA ASP A 75 8.88 6.87 5.67
C ASP A 75 8.93 5.52 4.96
N SER A 76 10.12 4.95 4.80
CA SER A 76 10.21 3.52 4.46
C SER A 76 9.50 2.71 5.54
N TYR A 77 8.82 1.63 5.13
CA TYR A 77 8.11 0.78 6.06
C TYR A 77 8.99 0.17 7.17
N ARG A 78 10.34 0.24 7.04
CA ARG A 78 11.39 -0.14 8.01
C ARG A 78 10.79 -0.85 9.21
N ARG A 79 10.70 -2.17 9.05
CA ARG A 79 10.35 -3.09 10.15
C ARG A 79 11.17 -2.60 11.34
N LYS A 80 10.52 -2.17 12.43
CA LYS A 80 11.25 -1.87 13.67
C LYS A 80 12.02 -3.15 13.94
N ASP A 81 13.35 -3.07 13.87
CA ASP A 81 14.20 -4.22 14.08
C ASP A 81 13.85 -4.76 15.46
N TYR A 82 13.06 -5.84 15.49
CA TYR A 82 12.97 -6.66 16.66
C TYR A 82 14.30 -7.40 16.67
N THR A 83 15.30 -6.78 17.30
CA THR A 83 16.54 -7.47 17.65
C THR A 83 16.11 -8.59 18.58
N PHE A 84 15.95 -9.80 18.03
CA PHE A 84 15.74 -10.99 18.82
C PHE A 84 17.07 -11.25 19.54
N TYR A 85 17.14 -10.82 20.80
CA TYR A 85 18.20 -11.26 21.70
C TYR A 85 17.97 -12.74 21.96
N TRP A 86 18.71 -13.59 21.26
CA TRP A 86 18.86 -14.99 21.67
C TRP A 86 19.65 -14.97 22.97
N GLN A 87 18.97 -15.11 24.11
CA GLN A 87 19.63 -15.50 25.35
C GLN A 87 20.00 -16.97 25.19
N ALA A 88 21.29 -17.24 24.99
CA ALA A 88 21.84 -18.56 25.23
C ALA A 88 21.82 -18.78 26.75
N ASN A 89 20.93 -19.65 27.21
CA ASN A 89 21.01 -20.15 28.58
C ASN A 89 22.21 -21.11 28.63
N GLU A 90 23.21 -20.75 29.45
CA GLU A 90 24.32 -21.63 29.86
C GLU A 90 23.84 -22.84 30.66
#